data_AF-A0A3A8LG32-F1
#
_entry.id   AF-A0A3A8LG32-F1
#
_cell.length_a   1.000
_cell.length_b   1.000
_cell.length_c   1.000
_cell.angle_alpha   90.00
_cell.angle_beta   90.00
_cell.angle_gamma   90.00
#
_symmetry.space_group_name_H-M   'P 1'
#
loop_
_entity.id
_entity.type
_entity.pdbx_description
1 polymer ?
#
loop_
_entity_poly.entity_id
_entity_poly.type
_entity_poly.pdbx_seq_one_letter_code
_entity_poly.pdbx_strand_id
1 'polypeptide(L)'
;MDVPQHVVSRELLPRWMRLLALRQQHQHVWVLVQTALSPGLPDPAVAAEAKHLLERLEARELQEFLALEQALERLVPDDASRCEVCGGCLEPVSAKAPRASRCPRGCPARAR
;
A
#
# COMPACT_ATOMS: atom_id res chain seq x y z
N MET A 1 -5.43 8.24 -22.04
CA MET A 1 -6.58 7.42 -21.61
C MET A 1 -6.51 7.37 -20.09
N ASP A 2 -7.42 8.05 -19.40
CA ASP A 2 -7.49 8.03 -17.93
C ASP A 2 -8.08 6.69 -17.47
N VAL A 3 -7.26 5.90 -16.77
CA VAL A 3 -7.73 4.67 -16.11
C VAL A 3 -8.49 5.09 -14.84
N PRO A 4 -9.73 4.65 -14.62
CA PRO A 4 -10.51 5.07 -13.47
C PRO A 4 -9.81 4.70 -12.15
N GLN A 5 -9.71 5.64 -11.20
CA GLN A 5 -9.05 5.43 -9.90
C GLN A 5 -9.55 4.18 -9.15
N HIS A 6 -10.83 3.84 -9.26
CA HIS A 6 -11.41 2.63 -8.69
C HIS A 6 -10.85 1.32 -9.27
N VAL A 7 -10.40 1.32 -10.52
CA VAL A 7 -9.74 0.18 -11.17
C VAL A 7 -8.33 0.03 -10.62
N VAL A 8 -7.60 1.15 -10.48
CA VAL A 8 -6.24 1.14 -9.93
C VAL A 8 -6.23 0.71 -8.45
N SER A 9 -7.15 1.23 -7.63
CA SER A 9 -7.28 0.82 -6.22
C SER A 9 -7.66 -0.66 -6.07
N ARG A 10 -8.45 -1.21 -6.99
CA ARG A 10 -8.83 -2.64 -6.99
C ARG A 10 -7.67 -3.57 -7.31
N GLU A 11 -6.65 -3.10 -8.03
CA GLU A 11 -5.48 -3.91 -8.38
C GLU A 11 -4.32 -3.72 -7.39
N LEU A 12 -4.12 -2.49 -6.89
CA LEU A 12 -3.02 -2.17 -5.98
C LEU A 12 -3.25 -2.71 -4.57
N LEU A 13 -4.48 -2.69 -4.04
CA LEU A 13 -4.76 -3.21 -2.69
C LEU A 13 -4.46 -4.72 -2.55
N PRO A 14 -4.93 -5.60 -3.45
CA PRO A 14 -4.55 -7.01 -3.40
C PRO A 14 -3.04 -7.24 -3.56
N ARG A 15 -2.38 -6.44 -4.39
CA ARG A 15 -0.93 -6.52 -4.59
C ARG A 15 -0.16 -6.11 -3.33
N TRP A 16 -0.59 -5.06 -2.65
CA TRP A 16 -0.05 -4.61 -1.37
C TRP A 16 -0.24 -5.66 -0.26
N MET A 17 -1.45 -6.21 -0.12
CA MET A 17 -1.72 -7.30 0.82
C MET A 17 -0.86 -8.54 0.57
N ARG A 18 -0.68 -8.91 -0.69
CA ARG A 18 0.19 -10.05 -1.07
C ARG A 18 1.64 -9.78 -0.68
N LEU A 19 2.13 -8.57 -0.90
CA LEU A 19 3.50 -8.19 -0.55
C LEU A 19 3.71 -8.19 0.97
N LEU A 20 2.74 -7.72 1.75
CA LEU A 20 2.76 -7.82 3.21
C LEU A 20 2.85 -9.28 3.68
N ALA A 21 2.04 -10.17 3.09
CA ALA A 21 2.08 -11.59 3.42
C ALA A 21 3.43 -12.23 3.08
N LEU A 22 4.02 -11.89 1.93
CA LEU A 22 5.36 -12.36 1.53
C LEU A 22 6.44 -11.88 2.52
N ARG A 23 6.41 -10.61 2.93
CA ARG A 23 7.36 -10.09 3.93
C ARG A 23 7.24 -10.80 5.28
N GLN A 24 6.02 -11.11 5.71
CA GLN A 24 5.81 -11.87 6.96
C GLN A 24 6.41 -13.29 6.86
N GLN A 25 6.23 -13.95 5.72
CA GLN A 25 6.85 -15.27 5.46
C GLN A 25 8.37 -15.16 5.39
N HIS A 26 8.90 -14.14 4.73
CA HIS A 26 10.33 -13.89 4.64
C HIS A 26 10.95 -13.68 6.03
N GLN A 27 10.33 -12.87 6.90
CA GLN A 27 10.77 -12.71 8.29
C GLN A 27 10.80 -14.05 9.05
N HIS A 28 9.82 -14.91 8.83
CA HIS A 28 9.79 -16.24 9.42
C HIS A 28 10.97 -17.10 8.93
N VAL A 29 11.22 -17.12 7.61
CA VAL A 29 12.36 -17.83 7.01
C VAL A 29 13.68 -17.27 7.52
N TRP A 30 13.80 -15.95 7.67
CA TRP A 30 14.98 -15.29 8.20
C TRP A 30 15.31 -15.75 9.63
N VAL A 31 14.29 -15.85 10.49
CA VAL A 31 14.46 -16.39 11.85
C VAL A 31 14.88 -17.86 11.79
N LEU A 32 14.24 -18.69 10.98
CA LEU A 32 14.58 -20.12 10.84
C LEU A 32 16.00 -20.34 10.33
N VAL A 33 16.45 -19.54 9.36
CA VAL A 33 17.82 -19.61 8.84
C VAL A 33 18.79 -19.17 9.94
N GLN A 34 18.55 -18.05 10.61
CA GLN A 34 19.44 -17.64 11.71
C GLN A 34 19.51 -18.64 12.86
N THR A 35 18.40 -19.31 13.21
CA THR A 35 18.41 -20.36 14.24
C THR A 35 19.09 -21.65 13.78
N ALA A 36 18.95 -22.01 12.50
CA ALA A 36 19.65 -23.15 11.90
C ALA A 36 21.15 -22.90 11.68
N LEU A 37 21.57 -21.64 11.55
CA LEU A 37 22.96 -21.21 11.45
C LEU A 37 23.67 -21.09 12.82
N SER A 38 22.96 -21.34 13.93
CA SER A 38 23.53 -21.40 15.28
C SER A 38 24.47 -22.63 15.42
N PRO A 39 25.49 -22.59 16.30
CA PRO A 39 26.79 -23.19 16.02
C PRO A 39 26.70 -24.73 16.03
N GLY A 40 26.77 -25.33 14.85
CA GLY A 40 26.92 -26.77 14.71
C GLY A 40 26.64 -27.38 13.34
N LEU A 41 25.98 -26.71 12.39
CA LEU A 41 25.30 -27.47 11.31
C LEU A 41 25.43 -27.04 9.83
N PRO A 42 25.97 -25.88 9.41
CA PRO A 42 26.34 -25.72 8.00
C PRO A 42 27.75 -25.21 7.72
N ASP A 43 28.27 -25.56 6.54
CA ASP A 43 29.46 -24.97 5.93
C ASP A 43 29.32 -23.43 5.93
N PRO A 44 30.33 -22.67 6.41
CA PRO A 44 30.30 -21.22 6.40
C PRO A 44 30.01 -20.60 5.02
N ALA A 45 30.38 -21.26 3.92
CA ALA A 45 30.06 -20.81 2.57
C ALA A 45 28.55 -20.88 2.29
N VAL A 46 27.89 -21.98 2.68
CA VAL A 46 26.45 -22.18 2.53
C VAL A 46 25.67 -21.19 3.40
N ALA A 47 26.16 -20.93 4.62
CA ALA A 47 25.58 -19.93 5.50
C ALA A 47 25.64 -18.51 4.91
N ALA A 48 26.79 -18.15 4.34
CA ALA A 48 26.98 -16.86 3.68
C ALA A 48 26.10 -16.70 2.43
N GLU A 49 25.98 -17.74 1.62
CA GLU A 49 25.11 -17.74 0.44
C GLU A 49 23.63 -17.62 0.82
N ALA A 50 23.16 -18.40 1.79
CA ALA A 50 21.78 -18.33 2.27
C ALA A 50 21.44 -16.93 2.80
N LYS A 51 22.33 -16.33 3.60
CA LYS A 51 22.19 -14.95 4.08
C LYS A 51 22.12 -13.96 2.92
N HIS A 52 23.03 -14.06 1.96
CA HIS A 52 23.08 -13.16 0.80
C HIS A 52 21.81 -13.23 -0.06
N LEU A 53 21.28 -14.43 -0.29
CA LEU A 53 20.04 -14.62 -1.04
C LEU A 53 18.85 -13.98 -0.32
N LEU A 54 18.77 -14.11 1.01
CA LEU A 54 17.72 -13.48 1.80
C LEU A 54 17.82 -11.96 1.81
N GLU A 55 19.02 -11.39 1.95
CA GLU A 55 19.23 -9.93 1.87
C GLU A 55 18.81 -9.37 0.50
N ARG A 56 19.11 -10.09 -0.59
CA ARG A 56 18.66 -9.73 -1.94
C ARG A 56 17.15 -9.78 -2.08
N LEU A 57 16.51 -10.77 -1.46
CA LEU A 57 15.05 -10.87 -1.43
C LEU A 57 14.45 -9.69 -0.65
N GLU A 58 15.03 -9.33 0.50
CA GLU A 58 14.60 -8.19 1.31
C GLU A 58 14.65 -6.88 0.53
N ALA A 59 15.76 -6.63 -0.16
CA ALA A 59 15.94 -5.42 -0.96
C ALA A 59 14.88 -5.31 -2.06
N ARG A 60 14.56 -6.43 -2.72
CA ARG A 60 13.55 -6.47 -3.77
C ARG A 60 12.14 -6.25 -3.21
N GLU A 61 11.82 -6.87 -2.08
CA GLU A 61 10.52 -6.68 -1.41
C GLU A 61 10.33 -5.23 -0.96
N LEU A 62 11.38 -4.61 -0.41
CA LEU A 62 11.35 -3.21 -0.01
C LEU A 62 11.14 -2.28 -1.22
N GLN A 63 11.84 -2.53 -2.33
CA GLN A 63 11.69 -1.75 -3.55
C GLN A 63 10.25 -1.81 -4.09
N GLU A 64 9.66 -3.01 -4.15
CA GLU A 64 8.27 -3.18 -4.58
C GLU A 64 7.28 -2.51 -3.62
N PHE A 65 7.57 -2.55 -2.32
CA PHE A 65 6.72 -1.94 -1.30
C PHE A 65 6.70 -0.41 -1.45
N LEU A 66 7.87 0.21 -1.56
CA LEU A 66 8.00 1.66 -1.77
C LEU A 66 7.34 2.12 -3.08
N ALA A 67 7.48 1.33 -4.15
CA ALA A 67 6.82 1.62 -5.42
C ALA A 67 5.29 1.58 -5.31
N LEU A 68 4.75 0.62 -4.54
CA LEU A 68 3.32 0.51 -4.27
C LEU A 68 2.81 1.62 -3.36
N GLU A 69 3.55 1.97 -2.30
CA GLU A 69 3.20 3.09 -1.43
C GLU A 69 3.15 4.39 -2.21
N GLN A 70 4.15 4.68 -3.04
CA GLN A 70 4.13 5.86 -3.91
C GLN A 70 2.94 5.84 -4.90
N ALA A 71 2.58 4.68 -5.43
CA ALA A 71 1.43 4.56 -6.31
C ALA A 71 0.10 4.79 -5.56
N LEU A 72 0.00 4.31 -4.31
CA LEU A 72 -1.16 4.51 -3.45
C LEU A 72 -1.27 5.97 -2.97
N GLU A 73 -0.16 6.61 -2.60
CA GLU A 73 -0.12 8.03 -2.24
C GLU A 73 -0.60 8.91 -3.40
N ARG A 74 -0.20 8.61 -4.62
CA ARG A 74 -0.66 9.31 -5.84
C ARG A 74 -2.15 9.08 -6.16
N LEU A 75 -2.75 8.03 -5.60
CA LEU A 75 -4.19 7.77 -5.73
C LEU A 75 -5.02 8.51 -4.68
N VAL A 76 -4.43 8.96 -3.59
CA VAL A 76 -5.10 9.88 -2.67
C VAL A 76 -5.25 11.20 -3.42
N PRO A 77 -6.46 11.64 -3.78
CA PRO A 77 -6.58 12.88 -4.52
C PRO A 77 -6.22 14.03 -3.57
N ASP A 78 -5.25 14.86 -3.97
CA ASP A 78 -5.06 16.22 -3.42
C ASP A 78 -6.38 17.03 -3.50
N ASP A 79 -7.25 16.64 -4.44
CA ASP A 79 -8.56 17.22 -4.73
C ASP A 79 -9.75 16.54 -4.04
N ALA A 80 -9.53 15.67 -3.03
CA ALA A 80 -10.62 15.24 -2.16
C ALA A 80 -11.03 16.41 -1.26
N SER A 81 -11.59 17.45 -1.90
CA SER A 81 -12.24 18.57 -1.25
C SER A 81 -13.17 17.98 -0.21
N ARG A 82 -12.91 18.28 1.06
CA ARG A 82 -13.77 17.85 2.16
C ARG A 82 -14.86 18.89 2.33
N CYS A 83 -16.06 18.43 2.66
CA CYS A 83 -17.13 19.35 3.03
C CYS A 83 -16.72 20.03 4.36
N GLU A 84 -16.52 21.34 4.38
CA GLU A 84 -16.12 22.10 5.59
C GLU A 84 -17.11 21.94 6.76
N VAL A 85 -18.35 21.54 6.45
CA VAL A 85 -19.44 21.39 7.43
C VAL A 85 -19.50 20.00 8.05
N CYS A 86 -19.14 18.93 7.31
CA CYS A 86 -19.27 17.54 7.82
C CYS A 86 -18.01 16.70 7.70
N GLY A 87 -16.92 17.23 7.14
CA GLY A 87 -15.65 16.53 6.91
C GLY A 87 -15.70 15.40 5.87
N GLY A 88 -16.89 15.05 5.37
CA GLY A 88 -17.10 14.01 4.36
C GLY A 88 -16.52 14.38 3.00
N CYS A 89 -16.06 13.37 2.26
CA CYS A 89 -15.53 13.54 0.90
C CYS A 89 -16.63 14.11 -0.02
N LEU A 90 -16.30 15.16 -0.78
CA LEU A 90 -17.21 15.68 -1.78
C LEU A 90 -17.27 14.72 -2.97
N GLU A 91 -18.47 14.43 -3.45
CA GLU A 91 -18.67 13.61 -4.64
C GLU A 91 -18.11 14.34 -5.87
N PRO A 92 -17.46 13.61 -6.81
CA PRO A 92 -16.96 14.18 -8.06
C PRO A 92 -18.14 14.48 -8.99
N VAL A 93 -18.85 15.57 -8.74
CA VAL A 93 -19.89 16.09 -9.62
C VAL A 93 -19.36 17.32 -10.34
N SER A 94 -19.66 17.38 -11.65
CA SER A 94 -19.30 18.42 -12.63
C SER A 94 -18.98 19.78 -12.00
N ALA A 95 -17.85 20.38 -12.41
CA ALA A 95 -17.29 21.61 -11.84
C ALA A 95 -18.27 22.80 -11.74
N LYS A 96 -19.40 22.76 -12.47
CA LYS A 96 -20.47 23.76 -12.43
C LYS A 96 -21.48 23.58 -11.28
N ALA A 97 -21.43 22.47 -10.53
CA ALA A 97 -22.33 22.24 -9.41
C ALA A 97 -21.87 23.03 -8.16
N PRO A 98 -22.78 23.72 -7.45
CA PRO A 98 -22.45 24.44 -6.23
C PRO A 98 -21.88 23.49 -5.17
N ARG A 99 -20.88 23.93 -4.40
CA ARG A 99 -20.16 23.07 -3.41
C ARG A 99 -21.11 22.38 -2.42
N ALA A 100 -22.22 23.03 -2.06
CA ALA A 100 -23.26 22.49 -1.18
C ALA A 100 -23.92 21.20 -1.71
N SER A 101 -24.07 21.05 -3.04
CA SER A 101 -24.68 19.85 -3.63
C SER A 101 -23.72 18.66 -3.74
N ARG A 102 -22.42 18.91 -3.52
CA ARG A 102 -21.36 17.89 -3.56
C ARG A 102 -21.16 17.16 -2.22
N CYS A 103 -21.77 17.61 -1.12
CA CYS A 103 -21.64 16.92 0.18
C CYS A 103 -22.45 15.59 0.19
N PRO A 104 -22.03 14.60 1.01
CA PRO A 104 -22.72 13.31 1.14
C PRO A 104 -24.22 13.45 1.48
N ARG A 105 -25.04 12.47 1.06
CA ARG A 105 -26.47 12.42 1.43
C ARG A 105 -26.58 12.39 2.96
N GLY A 106 -27.18 13.43 3.55
CA GLY A 106 -27.29 13.62 5.00
C GLY A 106 -26.48 14.80 5.57
N CYS A 107 -25.65 15.47 4.75
CA CYS A 107 -24.94 16.66 5.21
C CYS A 107 -25.91 17.85 5.41
N PRO A 108 -25.87 18.57 6.55
CA PRO A 108 -26.71 19.74 6.78
C PRO A 108 -26.44 20.90 5.80
N ALA A 109 -25.26 20.94 5.17
CA ALA A 109 -24.94 21.92 4.12
C ALA A 109 -25.75 21.71 2.83
N ARG A 110 -26.34 20.52 2.64
CA ARG A 110 -27.13 20.15 1.45
C ARG A 110 -28.59 20.58 1.55
N ALA A 111 -29.03 20.95 2.75
CA ALA A 111 -30.39 21.35 3.08
C ALA A 111 -30.57 22.87 3.19
N ARG A 112 -29.57 23.65 2.75
CA ARG A 112 -29.59 25.12 2.70
C ARG A 112 -29.61 25.62 1.26
#